data_AF-A0A4S3IZ84-F1
#
_entry.id   AF-A0A4S3IZ84-F1
#
_cell.length_a   1.000
_cell.length_b   1.000
_cell.length_c   1.000
_cell.angle_alpha   90.00
_cell.angle_beta   90.00
_cell.angle_gamma   90.00
#
_symmetry.space_group_name_H-M   'P 1'
#
loop_
_entity.id
_entity.type
_entity.pdbx_description
1 polymer ?
#
loop_
_entity_poly.entity_id
_entity_poly.type
_entity_poly.pdbx_seq_one_letter_code
_entity_poly.pdbx_strand_id
1 'polypeptide(L)'
;MPSLFSTDNAPQLGVALLRVSPLVLSSASLMFSWAQDISLGAFLHHSLRNDPTHPSGKILPRYLPAFMKPGLWGIGLTYPTATVLCIVNGLSGQSRETRHLYFAGAVLSIAHFCWGPSMFAILRRIQDPKTAGVPNENALESWLPRHHSRTLLVNVPAFLCIFTATLATITEGLK
;
A
#
# COMPACT_ATOMS: atom_id res chain seq x y z
N MET A 1 -30.16 11.89 -22.05
CA MET A 1 -29.09 11.84 -21.04
C MET A 1 -28.32 13.14 -21.15
N PRO A 2 -28.25 13.97 -20.09
CA PRO A 2 -27.39 15.14 -20.11
C PRO A 2 -25.94 14.69 -20.27
N SER A 3 -25.17 15.39 -21.09
CA SER A 3 -23.74 15.12 -21.27
C SER A 3 -23.03 15.25 -19.92
N LEU A 4 -22.47 14.15 -19.42
CA LEU A 4 -21.64 14.11 -18.21
C LEU A 4 -20.45 15.09 -18.27
N PHE A 5 -20.12 15.60 -19.46
CA PHE A 5 -19.00 16.51 -19.72
C PHE A 5 -19.43 17.94 -20.09
N SER A 6 -20.67 18.35 -19.80
CA SER A 6 -21.03 19.78 -19.86
C SER A 6 -20.19 20.58 -18.87
N THR A 7 -19.70 21.76 -19.24
CA THR A 7 -18.87 22.64 -18.39
C THR A 7 -19.55 23.00 -17.05
N ASP A 8 -20.88 23.00 -17.02
CA ASP A 8 -21.69 23.27 -15.83
C ASP A 8 -21.60 22.19 -14.75
N ASN A 9 -21.11 20.98 -15.11
CA ASN A 9 -20.94 19.83 -14.22
C ASN A 9 -19.50 19.67 -13.69
N ALA A 10 -18.57 20.51 -14.15
CA ALA A 10 -17.14 20.37 -13.81
C ALA A 10 -16.85 20.49 -12.30
N PRO A 11 -17.48 21.40 -11.53
CA PRO A 11 -17.29 21.45 -10.08
C PRO A 11 -17.72 20.17 -9.36
N GLN A 12 -18.87 19.61 -9.74
CA GLN A 12 -19.45 18.40 -9.15
C GLN A 12 -18.58 17.18 -9.47
N LEU A 13 -18.06 17.12 -10.70
CA LEU A 13 -17.09 16.09 -11.08
C LEU A 13 -15.80 16.21 -10.28
N GLY A 14 -15.27 17.43 -10.10
CA GLY A 14 -14.08 17.67 -9.29
C GLY A 14 -14.24 17.20 -7.84
N VAL A 15 -15.38 17.51 -7.22
CA VAL A 15 -15.70 17.04 -5.85
C VAL A 15 -15.81 15.52 -5.83
N ALA A 16 -16.52 14.91 -6.78
CA ALA A 16 -16.66 13.46 -6.86
C ALA A 16 -15.28 12.76 -6.93
N LEU A 17 -14.38 13.25 -7.78
CA LEU A 17 -13.02 12.74 -7.90
C LEU A 17 -12.25 12.89 -6.59
N LEU A 18 -12.32 14.06 -5.95
CA LEU A 18 -11.65 14.32 -4.67
C LEU A 18 -12.09 13.34 -3.57
N ARG A 19 -13.38 12.98 -3.57
CA ARG A 19 -14.02 12.13 -2.56
C ARG A 19 -13.69 10.65 -2.74
N VAL A 20 -13.58 10.20 -4.00
CA VAL A 20 -13.30 8.79 -4.33
C VAL A 20 -11.80 8.50 -4.39
N SER A 21 -10.96 9.51 -4.67
CA SER A 21 -9.51 9.34 -4.82
C SER A 21 -8.80 8.66 -3.64
N PRO A 22 -9.11 8.94 -2.35
CA PRO A 22 -8.54 8.20 -1.24
C PRO A 22 -8.72 6.69 -1.34
N LEU A 23 -9.92 6.24 -1.75
CA LEU A 23 -10.21 4.82 -1.89
C LEU A 23 -9.41 4.19 -3.02
N VAL A 24 -9.30 4.86 -4.17
CA VAL A 24 -8.49 4.38 -5.30
C VAL A 24 -7.03 4.21 -4.89
N LEU A 25 -6.45 5.20 -4.22
CA LEU A 25 -5.06 5.17 -3.77
C LEU A 25 -4.84 4.11 -2.69
N SER A 26 -5.75 3.99 -1.72
CA SER A 26 -5.67 2.95 -0.69
C SER A 26 -5.79 1.54 -1.28
N SER A 27 -6.62 1.37 -2.30
CA SER A 27 -6.78 0.10 -3.03
C SER A 27 -5.49 -0.25 -3.78
N ALA A 28 -4.87 0.73 -4.45
CA ALA A 28 -3.59 0.56 -5.12
C ALA A 28 -2.47 0.18 -4.13
N SER A 29 -2.38 0.84 -2.97
CA SER A 29 -1.45 0.48 -1.89
C SER A 29 -1.66 -0.95 -1.38
N LEU A 30 -2.91 -1.35 -1.16
CA LEU A 30 -3.24 -2.68 -0.66
C LEU A 30 -2.91 -3.76 -1.71
N MET A 31 -3.24 -3.51 -2.97
CA MET A 31 -2.88 -4.38 -4.09
C MET A 31 -1.36 -4.52 -4.23
N PHE A 32 -0.61 -3.43 -4.05
CA PHE A 32 0.84 -3.52 -4.05
C PHE A 32 1.35 -4.37 -2.88
N SER A 33 0.80 -4.20 -1.67
CA SER A 33 1.14 -5.03 -0.50
C SER A 33 0.89 -6.52 -0.76
N TRP A 34 -0.22 -6.85 -1.43
CA TRP A 34 -0.58 -8.20 -1.84
C TRP A 34 0.38 -8.77 -2.91
N ALA A 35 0.72 -7.97 -3.92
CA ALA A 35 1.68 -8.35 -4.94
C ALA A 35 3.08 -8.62 -4.37
N GLN A 36 3.50 -7.86 -3.35
CA GLN A 36 4.74 -8.12 -2.62
C GLN A 36 4.70 -9.48 -1.92
N ASP A 37 3.58 -9.81 -1.27
CA ASP A 37 3.41 -11.10 -0.56
C ASP A 37 3.51 -12.29 -1.52
N ILE A 38 2.79 -12.25 -2.64
CA ILE A 38 2.85 -13.34 -3.63
C ILE A 38 4.24 -13.43 -4.24
N SER A 39 4.78 -12.31 -4.74
CA SER A 39 6.02 -12.31 -5.52
C SER A 39 7.22 -12.73 -4.68
N LEU A 40 7.29 -12.24 -3.44
CA LEU A 40 8.39 -12.59 -2.53
C LEU A 40 8.14 -13.92 -1.83
N GLY A 41 6.90 -14.22 -1.44
CA GLY A 41 6.52 -15.51 -0.85
C GLY A 41 6.82 -16.70 -1.76
N ALA A 42 6.73 -16.51 -3.08
CA ALA A 42 7.09 -17.55 -4.06
C ALA A 42 8.52 -18.09 -3.86
N PHE A 43 9.50 -17.24 -3.50
CA PHE A 43 10.87 -17.67 -3.25
C PHE A 43 11.02 -18.60 -2.03
N LEU A 44 10.05 -18.61 -1.12
CA LEU A 44 10.04 -19.50 0.05
C LEU A 44 9.14 -20.73 -0.13
N HIS A 45 8.54 -20.92 -1.31
CA HIS A 45 7.71 -22.09 -1.58
C HIS A 45 8.54 -23.38 -1.45
N HIS A 46 7.98 -24.41 -0.80
CA HIS A 46 8.70 -25.64 -0.48
C HIS A 46 9.32 -26.34 -1.71
N SER A 47 8.65 -26.25 -2.87
CA SER A 47 9.14 -26.83 -4.13
C SER A 47 10.41 -26.15 -4.67
N LEU A 48 10.66 -24.90 -4.27
CA LEU A 48 11.84 -24.13 -4.68
C LEU A 48 12.92 -24.18 -3.59
N ARG A 49 12.51 -24.05 -2.31
CA ARG A 49 13.43 -23.99 -1.17
C ARG A 49 14.17 -25.30 -0.90
N ASN A 50 13.53 -26.44 -1.16
CA ASN A 50 14.12 -27.75 -0.90
C ASN A 50 14.90 -28.31 -2.10
N ASP A 51 14.87 -27.62 -3.24
CA ASP A 51 15.65 -27.98 -4.41
C ASP A 51 17.05 -27.33 -4.31
N PRO A 52 18.13 -28.10 -4.05
CA PRO A 52 19.47 -27.56 -3.92
C PRO A 52 20.02 -26.96 -5.22
N THR A 53 19.37 -27.24 -6.35
CA THR A 53 19.74 -26.70 -7.67
C THR A 53 18.99 -25.40 -8.01
N HIS A 54 17.98 -25.03 -7.21
CA HIS A 54 17.15 -23.88 -7.50
C HIS A 54 17.93 -22.56 -7.40
N PRO A 55 17.84 -21.66 -8.39
CA PRO A 55 18.67 -20.47 -8.45
C PRO A 55 18.19 -19.32 -7.55
N SER A 56 17.18 -19.51 -6.69
CA SER A 56 16.58 -18.47 -5.83
C SER A 56 17.63 -17.69 -5.05
N GLY A 57 18.57 -18.38 -4.41
CA GLY A 57 19.60 -17.74 -3.58
C GLY A 57 20.50 -16.77 -4.36
N LYS A 58 20.68 -17.02 -5.67
CA LYS A 58 21.46 -16.15 -6.56
C LYS A 58 20.61 -15.06 -7.21
N ILE A 59 19.33 -15.35 -7.48
CA ILE A 59 18.40 -14.42 -8.14
C ILE A 59 17.90 -13.37 -7.16
N LEU A 60 17.55 -13.76 -5.93
CA LEU A 60 16.88 -12.91 -4.95
C LEU A 60 17.63 -11.59 -4.68
N PRO A 61 18.97 -11.56 -4.49
CA PRO A 61 19.72 -10.31 -4.29
C PRO A 61 19.62 -9.33 -5.47
N ARG A 62 19.38 -9.82 -6.69
CA ARG A 62 19.21 -8.99 -7.90
C ARG A 62 17.74 -8.63 -8.15
N TYR A 63 16.84 -9.59 -7.94
CA TYR A 63 15.41 -9.41 -8.11
C TYR A 63 14.85 -8.37 -7.14
N LEU A 64 15.21 -8.47 -5.86
CA LEU A 64 14.66 -7.60 -4.82
C LEU A 64 14.89 -6.09 -5.07
N PRO A 65 16.11 -5.60 -5.37
CA PRO A 65 16.29 -4.19 -5.73
C PRO A 65 15.57 -3.80 -7.02
N ALA A 66 15.50 -4.68 -8.02
CA ALA A 66 14.80 -4.41 -9.27
C ALA A 66 13.29 -4.25 -9.05
N PHE A 67 12.71 -5.06 -8.17
CA PHE A 67 11.30 -5.01 -7.79
C PHE A 67 10.98 -3.87 -6.81
N MET A 68 11.80 -3.68 -5.78
CA MET A 68 11.52 -2.72 -4.70
C MET A 68 11.77 -1.26 -5.11
N LYS A 69 12.73 -0.97 -6.00
CA LYS A 69 13.03 0.41 -6.41
C LYS A 69 11.83 1.12 -7.06
N PRO A 70 11.15 0.54 -8.07
CA PRO A 70 9.90 1.09 -8.57
C PRO A 70 8.78 1.07 -7.52
N GLY A 71 8.74 0.02 -6.69
CA GLY A 71 7.77 -0.10 -5.60
C GLY A 71 7.81 1.06 -4.60
N LEU A 72 8.99 1.62 -4.33
CA LEU A 72 9.13 2.80 -3.46
C LEU A 72 8.46 4.05 -4.04
N TRP A 73 8.49 4.23 -5.36
CA TRP A 73 7.73 5.29 -6.01
C TRP A 73 6.23 5.06 -5.85
N GLY A 74 5.76 3.81 -6.01
CA GLY A 74 4.37 3.45 -5.75
C GLY A 74 3.93 3.84 -4.33
N ILE A 75 4.69 3.42 -3.31
CA ILE A 75 4.42 3.76 -1.90
C ILE A 75 4.44 5.28 -1.69
N GLY A 76 5.42 5.98 -2.25
CA GLY A 76 5.58 7.43 -2.11
C GLY A 76 4.47 8.24 -2.78
N LEU A 77 3.85 7.71 -3.84
CA LEU A 77 2.74 8.36 -4.54
C LEU A 77 1.38 8.03 -3.91
N THR A 78 1.21 6.83 -3.35
CA THR A 78 -0.11 6.42 -2.84
C THR A 78 -0.35 6.85 -1.39
N TYR A 79 0.57 6.55 -0.45
CA TYR A 79 0.32 6.78 0.97
C TYR A 79 0.23 8.26 1.37
N PRO A 80 1.19 9.14 1.01
CA PRO A 80 1.10 10.55 1.35
C PRO A 80 -0.11 11.23 0.69
N THR A 81 -0.36 10.92 -0.58
CA THR A 81 -1.51 11.48 -1.32
C THR A 81 -2.83 11.02 -0.73
N ALA A 82 -2.99 9.73 -0.43
CA ALA A 82 -4.17 9.21 0.26
C ALA A 82 -4.36 9.89 1.62
N THR A 83 -3.28 10.08 2.39
CA THR A 83 -3.31 10.76 3.69
C THR A 83 -3.83 12.19 3.56
N VAL A 84 -3.28 12.98 2.63
CA VAL A 84 -3.71 14.37 2.38
C VAL A 84 -5.16 14.40 1.95
N LEU A 85 -5.57 13.54 1.02
CA LEU A 85 -6.94 13.51 0.53
C LEU A 85 -7.93 13.03 1.59
N CYS A 86 -7.56 12.10 2.47
CA CYS A 86 -8.34 11.76 3.65
C CYS A 86 -8.51 12.96 4.58
N ILE A 87 -7.45 13.73 4.83
CA ILE A 87 -7.54 14.93 5.68
C ILE A 87 -8.47 15.97 5.06
N VAL A 88 -8.30 16.26 3.76
CA VAL A 88 -9.17 17.20 3.02
C VAL A 88 -10.62 16.76 3.08
N ASN A 89 -10.90 15.47 2.83
CA ASN A 89 -12.26 14.94 2.91
C ASN A 89 -12.80 14.94 4.35
N GLY A 90 -11.99 14.64 5.37
CA GLY A 90 -12.40 14.67 6.78
C GLY A 90 -12.68 16.08 7.31
N LEU A 91 -12.07 17.11 6.72
CA LEU A 91 -12.30 18.52 7.06
C LEU A 91 -13.53 19.12 6.38
N SER A 92 -14.15 18.39 5.45
CA SER A 92 -15.38 18.84 4.79
C SER A 92 -16.61 18.71 5.70
N GLY A 93 -17.73 19.29 5.29
CA GLY A 93 -18.99 19.32 6.04
C GLY A 93 -19.74 17.99 6.15
N GLN A 94 -19.05 16.84 6.07
CA GLN A 94 -19.65 15.51 6.25
C GLN A 94 -19.96 15.25 7.74
N SER A 95 -20.71 14.18 7.99
CA SER A 95 -21.01 13.71 9.34
C SER A 95 -19.76 13.50 10.20
N ARG A 96 -19.92 13.57 11.52
CA ARG A 96 -18.83 13.38 12.47
C ARG A 96 -18.19 11.99 12.32
N GLU A 97 -19.03 10.99 12.08
CA GLU A 97 -18.65 9.59 11.89
C GLU A 97 -17.80 9.42 10.62
N THR A 98 -18.27 9.94 9.48
CA THR A 98 -17.54 9.93 8.20
C THR A 98 -16.20 10.64 8.31
N ARG A 99 -16.17 11.80 8.99
CA ARG A 99 -14.94 12.53 9.31
C ARG A 99 -13.95 11.69 10.12
N HIS A 100 -14.41 11.02 11.18
CA HIS A 100 -13.55 10.18 12.01
C HIS A 100 -12.95 9.01 11.21
N LEU A 101 -13.73 8.40 10.31
CA LEU A 101 -13.25 7.33 9.45
C LEU A 101 -12.15 7.82 8.49
N TYR A 102 -12.31 8.99 7.86
CA TYR A 102 -11.25 9.59 7.05
C TYR A 102 -9.97 9.84 7.85
N PHE A 103 -10.08 10.42 9.04
CA PHE A 103 -8.90 10.67 9.89
C PHE A 103 -8.26 9.39 10.41
N ALA A 104 -9.04 8.37 10.76
CA ALA A 104 -8.51 7.05 11.12
C ALA A 104 -7.73 6.44 9.94
N GLY A 105 -8.29 6.51 8.72
CA GLY A 105 -7.61 6.10 7.49
C GLY A 105 -6.29 6.85 7.26
N ALA A 106 -6.26 8.17 7.49
CA ALA A 106 -5.05 8.98 7.39
C ALA A 106 -3.99 8.57 8.42
N VAL A 107 -4.37 8.41 9.69
CA VAL A 107 -3.46 8.00 10.78
C VAL A 107 -2.87 6.62 10.50
N LEU A 108 -3.68 5.66 10.08
CA LEU A 108 -3.21 4.31 9.73
C LEU A 108 -2.31 4.32 8.48
N SER A 109 -2.60 5.19 7.50
CA SER A 109 -1.73 5.40 6.34
C SER A 109 -0.36 5.96 6.73
N ILE A 110 -0.29 6.86 7.74
CA ILE A 110 0.98 7.33 8.30
C ILE A 110 1.67 6.21 9.07
N ALA A 111 0.92 5.44 9.87
CA ALA A 111 1.46 4.36 10.69
C ALA A 111 2.15 3.26 9.86
N HIS A 112 1.80 3.10 8.58
CA HIS A 112 2.54 2.27 7.61
C HIS A 112 4.06 2.48 7.69
N PHE A 113 4.50 3.74 7.79
CA PHE A 113 5.91 4.10 7.75
C PHE A 113 6.68 3.69 9.02
N CYS A 114 5.99 3.35 10.11
CA CYS A 114 6.63 2.85 11.33
C CYS A 114 7.39 1.53 11.11
N TRP A 115 6.99 0.72 10.11
CA TRP A 115 7.70 -0.50 9.74
C TRP A 115 8.95 -0.23 8.90
N GLY A 116 9.03 0.93 8.24
CA GLY A 116 10.07 1.28 7.28
C GLY A 116 11.50 0.98 7.76
N PRO A 117 11.95 1.51 8.92
CA PRO A 117 13.31 1.29 9.40
C PRO A 117 13.68 -0.19 9.52
N SER A 118 12.80 -1.00 10.11
CA SER A 118 13.02 -2.44 10.31
C SER A 118 13.05 -3.21 8.98
N MET A 119 12.13 -2.87 8.08
CA MET A 119 12.02 -3.52 6.77
C MET A 119 13.23 -3.21 5.90
N PHE A 120 13.65 -1.94 5.84
CA PHE A 120 14.84 -1.54 5.09
C PHE A 120 16.12 -2.15 5.65
N ALA A 121 16.23 -2.34 6.96
CA ALA A 121 17.40 -3.01 7.55
C ALA A 121 17.54 -4.45 7.02
N ILE A 122 16.45 -5.19 6.88
CA ILE A 122 16.46 -6.55 6.33
C ILE A 122 16.73 -6.53 4.82
N LEU A 123 16.09 -5.63 4.06
CA LEU A 123 16.31 -5.51 2.61
C LEU A 123 17.78 -5.20 2.28
N ARG A 124 18.45 -4.35 3.07
CA ARG A 124 19.88 -4.06 2.91
C ARG A 124 20.77 -5.28 3.11
N ARG A 125 20.42 -6.19 4.03
CA ARG A 125 21.15 -7.46 4.23
C ARG A 125 21.00 -8.39 3.03
N ILE A 126 19.84 -8.39 2.39
CA ILE A 126 19.59 -9.18 1.17
C ILE A 126 20.41 -8.64 -0.02
N GLN A 127 20.62 -7.33 -0.04
CA GLN A 127 21.31 -6.62 -1.12
C GLN A 127 22.82 -6.46 -0.89
N ASP A 128 23.37 -7.00 0.20
CA ASP A 128 24.78 -6.81 0.53
C ASP A 128 25.69 -7.46 -0.53
N PRO A 129 26.51 -6.68 -1.27
CA PRO A 129 27.39 -7.23 -2.29
C PRO A 129 28.43 -8.20 -1.73
N LYS A 130 28.73 -8.14 -0.42
CA LYS A 130 29.65 -9.08 0.24
C LYS A 130 29.04 -10.47 0.44
N THR A 131 27.72 -10.61 0.31
CA THR A 131 27.00 -11.89 0.39
C THR A 131 26.44 -12.31 -0.97
N ALA A 132 26.89 -11.68 -2.07
CA ALA A 132 26.45 -11.99 -3.42
C ALA A 132 26.70 -13.47 -3.78
N GLY A 133 25.64 -14.18 -4.15
CA GLY A 133 25.68 -15.59 -4.50
C GLY A 133 25.48 -16.56 -3.33
N VAL A 134 25.37 -16.05 -2.09
CA VAL A 134 24.98 -16.84 -0.91
C VAL A 134 23.44 -16.86 -0.81
N PRO A 135 22.81 -18.02 -0.62
CA PRO A 135 21.39 -18.11 -0.30
C PRO A 135 20.99 -17.18 0.84
N ASN A 136 20.00 -16.32 0.60
CA ASN A 136 19.56 -15.27 1.54
C ASN A 136 18.05 -15.35 1.82
N GLU A 137 17.45 -16.49 1.51
CA GLU A 137 16.05 -16.84 1.76
C GLU A 137 15.70 -16.70 3.26
N ASN A 138 16.67 -16.95 4.15
CA ASN A 138 16.48 -16.77 5.60
C ASN A 138 16.20 -15.30 5.99
N ALA A 139 16.78 -14.33 5.28
CA ALA A 139 16.44 -12.92 5.51
C ALA A 139 15.03 -12.61 5.02
N LEU A 140 14.60 -13.22 3.91
CA LEU A 140 13.24 -13.07 3.41
C LEU A 140 12.20 -13.72 4.34
N GLU A 141 12.53 -14.84 4.96
CA GLU A 141 11.75 -15.51 6.01
C GLU A 141 11.54 -14.61 7.24
N SER A 142 12.49 -13.72 7.53
CA SER A 142 12.33 -12.70 8.58
C SER A 142 11.53 -11.46 8.14
N TRP A 143 11.51 -11.17 6.83
CA TRP A 143 10.86 -9.99 6.25
C TRP A 143 9.35 -10.19 6.06
N LEU A 144 8.94 -11.34 5.51
CA LEU A 144 7.54 -11.62 5.16
C LEU A 144 6.59 -11.54 6.36
N PRO A 145 6.88 -12.14 7.53
CA PRO A 145 5.99 -12.01 8.69
C PRO A 145 5.78 -10.55 9.11
N ARG A 146 6.83 -9.71 9.04
CA ARG A 146 6.74 -8.29 9.38
C ARG A 146 5.90 -7.51 8.36
N HIS A 147 6.08 -7.80 7.07
CA HIS A 147 5.24 -7.27 6.00
C HIS A 147 3.78 -7.66 6.19
N HIS A 148 3.53 -8.92 6.52
CA HIS A 148 2.19 -9.44 6.76
C HIS A 148 1.53 -8.74 7.96
N SER A 149 2.25 -8.61 9.08
CA SER A 149 1.76 -7.86 10.25
C SER A 149 1.46 -6.40 9.90
N ARG A 150 2.32 -5.72 9.15
CA ARG A 150 2.04 -4.34 8.67
C ARG A 150 0.77 -4.32 7.82
N THR A 151 0.63 -5.27 6.92
CA THR A 151 -0.54 -5.34 6.02
C THR A 151 -1.82 -5.49 6.83
N LEU A 152 -1.86 -6.42 7.78
CA LEU A 152 -3.04 -6.69 8.60
C LEU A 152 -3.33 -5.60 9.64
N LEU A 153 -2.30 -5.00 10.24
CA LEU A 153 -2.48 -4.05 11.35
C LEU A 153 -2.73 -2.62 10.90
N VAL A 154 -2.22 -2.22 9.73
CA VAL A 154 -2.36 -0.83 9.27
C VAL A 154 -2.90 -0.70 7.86
N ASN A 155 -2.48 -1.52 6.88
CA ASN A 155 -2.95 -1.34 5.50
C ASN A 155 -4.42 -1.75 5.31
N VAL A 156 -4.81 -2.92 5.81
CA VAL A 156 -6.20 -3.41 5.72
C VAL A 156 -7.15 -2.53 6.54
N PRO A 157 -6.84 -2.18 7.81
CA PRO A 157 -7.67 -1.25 8.57
C PRO A 157 -7.78 0.13 7.93
N ALA A 158 -6.69 0.68 7.38
CA ALA A 158 -6.74 1.96 6.66
C ALA A 158 -7.71 1.88 5.48
N PHE A 159 -7.59 0.83 4.66
CA PHE A 159 -8.49 0.60 3.52
C PHE A 159 -9.95 0.50 3.97
N LEU A 160 -10.25 -0.26 5.02
CA LEU A 160 -11.62 -0.42 5.52
C LEU A 160 -12.19 0.92 6.01
N CYS A 161 -11.43 1.71 6.77
CA CYS A 161 -11.86 3.04 7.20
C CYS A 161 -12.15 3.95 6.00
N ILE A 162 -11.25 3.99 5.02
CA ILE A 162 -11.38 4.83 3.82
C ILE A 162 -12.55 4.37 2.95
N PHE A 163 -12.73 3.06 2.78
CA PHE A 163 -13.84 2.48 2.04
C PHE A 163 -15.18 2.84 2.67
N THR A 164 -15.33 2.63 3.99
CA THR A 164 -16.55 2.99 4.70
C THR A 164 -16.80 4.49 4.67
N ALA A 165 -15.77 5.33 4.84
CA ALA A 165 -15.89 6.79 4.71
C ALA A 165 -16.36 7.20 3.31
N THR A 166 -15.83 6.58 2.27
CA THR A 166 -16.19 6.87 0.88
C THR A 166 -17.64 6.48 0.59
N LEU A 167 -18.07 5.30 1.05
CA LEU A 167 -19.48 4.88 0.92
C LEU A 167 -20.41 5.83 1.67
N ALA A 168 -20.09 6.16 2.91
CA ALA A 168 -20.89 7.08 3.72
C ALA A 168 -20.98 8.47 3.06
N THR A 169 -19.86 8.97 2.54
CA THR A 169 -19.81 10.22 1.77
C THR A 169 -20.72 10.18 0.53
N ILE A 170 -20.73 9.07 -0.21
CA ILE A 170 -21.63 8.91 -1.36
C ILE A 170 -23.09 8.95 -0.91
N THR A 171 -23.43 8.33 0.23
CA THR A 171 -24.80 8.34 0.77
C THR A 171 -25.24 9.68 1.35
N GLU A 172 -24.33 10.44 1.97
CA GLU A 172 -24.56 11.80 2.47
C GLU A 172 -24.66 12.82 1.32
N GLY A 173 -24.20 12.42 0.12
CA GLY A 173 -24.09 13.23 -1.06
C GLY A 173 -22.67 13.74 -1.25
N LEU A 174 -22.24 13.82 -2.50
CA LEU A 174 -20.92 14.32 -2.91
C LEU A 174 -20.83 15.86 -2.80
N LYS A 175 -21.33 16.42 -1.69
CA LYS A 175 -21.21 17.83 -1.33
C LYS A 175 -19.86 18.11 -0.68
#